data_AF-A0A3C1NL94-F1
#
_entry.id   AF-A0A3C1NL94-F1
#
_cell.length_a   1.000
_cell.length_b   1.000
_cell.length_c   1.000
_cell.angle_alpha   90.00
_cell.angle_beta   90.00
_cell.angle_gamma   90.00
#
_symmetry.space_group_name_H-M   'P 1'
#
loop_
_entity.id
_entity.type
_entity.pdbx_description
1 polymer ?
#
loop_
_entity_poly.entity_id
_entity_poly.type
_entity_poly.pdbx_seq_one_letter_code
_entity_poly.pdbx_strand_id
1 'polypeptide(L)' 'SVMISGKGRQSLRLPCFLFRPKEAILPAFGSFTGSYTLEPTKKDSVFLITESEIIKMPAGKN' A
#
# COMPACT_ATOMS: atom_id res chain seq x y z
N SER A 1 -5.17 0.11 2.45
CA SER A 1 -4.77 -0.05 1.05
C SER A 1 -4.05 1.21 0.60
N VAL A 2 -3.27 1.15 -0.47
CA VAL A 2 -2.64 2.33 -1.10
C VAL A 2 -3.05 2.39 -2.56
N MET A 3 -3.08 3.61 -3.12
CA MET A 3 -3.31 3.82 -4.55
C MET A 3 -1.97 3.96 -5.27
N ILE A 4 -1.75 3.14 -6.29
CA ILE A 4 -0.61 3.26 -7.19
C ILE A 4 -1.08 3.75 -8.54
N SER A 5 -0.27 4.58 -9.19
CA SER A 5 -0.58 5.16 -10.50
C SER A 5 0.45 4.71 -11.53
N GLY A 6 -0.03 4.21 -12.66
CA GLY A 6 0.78 3.75 -13.78
C GLY A 6 0.88 4.79 -14.90
N LYS A 7 1.78 4.54 -15.85
CA LYS A 7 1.84 5.28 -17.11
C LYS A 7 0.53 5.03 -17.87
N GLY A 8 -0.08 6.09 -18.42
CA GLY A 8 -1.36 5.98 -19.13
C GLY A 8 -2.61 6.23 -18.28
N ARG A 9 -2.48 6.96 -17.16
CA ARG A 9 -3.61 7.32 -16.24
C ARG A 9 -4.29 6.12 -15.58
N GLN A 10 -3.60 4.99 -15.51
CA GLN A 10 -4.07 3.83 -14.75
C GLN A 10 -3.88 4.09 -13.27
N SER A 11 -4.86 3.70 -12.45
CA SER A 11 -4.72 3.65 -11.00
C SER A 11 -5.21 2.31 -10.49
N LEU A 12 -4.47 1.74 -9.54
CA LEU A 12 -4.82 0.50 -8.88
C LEU A 12 -4.78 0.69 -7.37
N ARG A 13 -5.78 0.13 -6.70
CA ARG A 13 -5.84 0.07 -5.24
C ARG A 13 -5.40 -1.31 -4.79
N LEU A 14 -4.34 -1.37 -3.99
CA LEU A 14 -3.81 -2.64 -3.49
C LEU A 14 -3.85 -2.69 -1.95
N PRO A 15 -4.17 -3.84 -1.34
CA PRO A 15 -3.89 -4.07 0.07
C PRO A 15 -2.37 -4.02 0.30
N CYS A 16 -1.97 -3.59 1.50
CA CYS A 16 -0.58 -3.37 1.81
C CYS A 16 -0.31 -3.53 3.31
N PHE A 17 0.91 -3.93 3.64
CA PHE A 17 1.50 -3.69 4.94
C PHE A 17 2.18 -2.32 4.93
N LEU A 18 1.96 -1.51 5.96
CA LEU A 18 2.62 -0.22 6.12
C LEU A 18 3.36 -0.21 7.46
N PHE A 19 4.68 0.00 7.41
CA PHE A 19 5.52 0.13 8.59
C PHE A 19 5.97 1.58 8.74
N ARG A 20 5.69 2.15 9.91
CA ARG A 20 6.18 3.45 10.36
C ARG A 20 7.21 3.26 11.49
N PRO A 21 7.95 4.30 11.90
CA PRO A 21 8.93 4.17 12.97
C PRO A 21 8.41 3.62 14.31
N LYS A 22 7.12 3.76 14.61
CA LYS A 22 6.51 3.38 15.91
C LYS A 22 5.28 2.49 15.80
N GLU A 23 4.81 2.20 14.60
CA GLU A 23 3.57 1.45 14.39
C GLU A 23 3.60 0.71 13.06
N ALA A 24 2.80 -0.34 12.97
CA ALA A 24 2.55 -1.07 11.74
C ALA A 24 1.04 -1.14 11.50
N ILE A 25 0.63 -0.94 10.25
CA ILE A 25 -0.74 -1.10 9.81
C ILE A 25 -0.78 -2.35 8.92
N LEU A 26 -1.62 -3.30 9.32
CA LEU A 26 -1.87 -4.54 8.59
C LEU A 26 -3.04 -4.33 7.61
N PRO A 27 -3.06 -5.07 6.48
CA PRO A 27 -4.20 -5.03 5.58
C PRO A 27 -5.48 -5.49 6.28
N ALA A 28 -6.63 -5.02 5.78
CA ALA A 28 -7.90 -5.64 6.12
C ALA A 28 -7.85 -7.11 5.68
N PHE A 29 -8.00 -8.04 6.63
CA PHE A 29 -7.84 -9.48 6.38
C PHE A 29 -9.02 -10.11 5.63
N GLY A 30 -10.16 -9.41 5.52
CA GLY A 30 -11.33 -9.89 4.80
C GLY A 30 -11.90 -8.81 3.88
N SER A 31 -12.53 -9.23 2.79
CA SER A 31 -13.24 -8.34 1.85
C SER A 31 -14.45 -7.63 2.48
N PHE A 32 -14.97 -8.17 3.59
CA PHE A 32 -16.13 -7.65 4.29
C PHE A 32 -15.83 -6.45 5.19
N THR A 33 -14.59 -6.32 5.67
CA THR A 33 -14.14 -5.15 6.41
C THR A 33 -13.66 -4.14 5.38
N GLY A 34 -14.48 -3.13 5.09
CA GLY A 34 -14.15 -2.10 4.09
C GLY A 34 -12.72 -1.57 4.22
N SER A 35 -12.09 -1.18 3.10
CA SER A 35 -10.69 -0.77 3.09
C SER A 35 -10.51 0.75 3.22
N TYR A 36 -9.64 1.20 4.13
CA TYR A 36 -9.20 2.59 4.17
C TYR A 36 -7.99 2.83 3.25
N THR A 37 -7.98 3.97 2.54
CA THR A 37 -6.84 4.38 1.71
C THR A 37 -5.87 5.17 2.56
N LEU A 38 -4.63 4.70 2.66
CA LEU A 38 -3.57 5.41 3.35
C LEU A 38 -2.74 6.19 2.33
N GLU A 39 -2.33 7.40 2.72
CA GLU A 39 -1.31 8.18 2.03
C GLU A 39 0.05 7.95 2.73
N PRO A 40 0.98 7.20 2.12
CA PRO A 40 2.28 6.91 2.73
C PRO A 40 3.17 8.15 2.81
N THR A 41 3.94 8.26 3.88
CA THR A 41 4.98 9.28 4.01
C THR A 41 6.35 8.78 3.54
N LYS A 42 7.33 9.68 3.35
CA LYS A 42 8.71 9.30 3.01
C LYS A 42 9.40 8.42 4.06
N LYS A 43 8.90 8.38 5.29
CA LYS A 43 9.43 7.55 6.38
C LYS A 43 8.76 6.18 6.45
N ASP A 44 7.71 5.97 5.66
CA ASP A 44 6.94 4.74 5.68
C ASP A 44 7.58 3.73 4.73
N SER A 45 7.62 2.47 5.17
CA SER A 45 7.91 1.34 4.30
C SER A 45 6.60 0.64 3.94
N VAL A 46 6.25 0.67 2.65
CA VAL A 46 5.01 0.07 2.14
C VAL A 46 5.34 -1.19 1.36
N PHE A 47 4.64 -2.27 1.69
CA PHE A 47 4.72 -3.55 0.98
C PHE A 47 3.35 -3.87 0.40
N LEU A 48 3.28 -3.88 -0.93
CA LEU A 48 2.07 -4.18 -1.71
C LEU A 48 1.85 -5.68 -1.74
N ILE A 49 0.61 -6.11 -1.53
CA ILE A 49 0.20 -7.51 -1.64
C ILE A 49 -0.43 -7.67 -3.02
N THR A 50 0.16 -8.52 -3.85
CA THR A 50 -0.40 -8.94 -5.14
C THR A 50 -1.02 -10.33 -4.99
N GLU A 51 -1.50 -10.91 -6.10
CA GLU A 51 -2.04 -12.26 -6.09
C GLU A 51 -0.98 -13.33 -5.77
N SER A 52 0.28 -13.11 -6.13
CA SER A 52 1.33 -14.12 -6.07
C SER A 52 2.54 -13.73 -5.20
N GLU A 53 2.69 -12.45 -4.86
CA GLU A 53 3.89 -11.96 -4.20
C GLU A 53 3.67 -10.71 -3.35
N ILE A 54 4.67 -10.41 -2.51
CA ILE A 54 4.74 -9.16 -1.74
C ILE A 54 5.85 -8.30 -2.34
N ILE A 55 5.49 -7.12 -2.81
CA ILE A 55 6.40 -6.20 -3.50
C ILE A 55 6.64 -4.99 -2.61
N LYS A 56 7.91 -4.67 -2.32
CA LYS A 56 8.25 -3.42 -1.65
C LYS A 56 8.01 -2.25 -2.61
N MET A 57 7.19 -1.30 -2.20
CA MET A 57 6.97 -0.09 -2.98
C MET A 57 8.30 0.69 -3.06
N PRO A 58 8.77 1.06 -4.27
CA PRO A 58 9.93 1.92 -4.39
C PRO A 58 9.66 3.26 -3.71
N ALA A 59 10.68 3.85 -3.10
CA ALA A 59 10.56 5.18 -2.51
C ALA A 59 10.15 6.17 -3.61
N GLY A 60 8.90 6.63 -3.56
CA GLY A 60 8.40 7.62 -4.51
C GLY A 60 9.25 8.90 -4.40
N LYS A 61 9.77 9.38 -5.53
CA LYS A 61 10.06 10.80 -5.68
C LYS A 61 8.70 11.51 -5.63
N ASN A 62 8.53 12.45 -4.69
CA ASN A 62 7.38 13.36 -4.68
C ASN A 62 7.11 13.91 -6.08
#